data_AF-A0A3Q7JM78-F1
#
_entry.id   AF-A0A3Q7JM78-F1
#
_cell.length_a   1.000
_cell.length_b   1.000
_cell.length_c   1.000
_cell.angle_alpha   90.00
_cell.angle_beta   90.00
_cell.angle_gamma   90.00
#
_symmetry.space_group_name_H-M   'P 1'
#
loop_
_entity.id
_entity.type
_entity.pdbx_description
1 polymer ?
#
loop_
_entity_poly.entity_id
_entity_poly.type
_entity_poly.pdbx_seq_one_letter_code
_entity_poly.pdbx_strand_id
1 'polypeptide(L)'
;MQDIAVVPLLVILPVLETQNLIEESIWPMLAQESLKALGGLGLLSFGGKYIWRRVFEVVAETRSSEAFVALCLLTVAGTSLLTQKLGFSDTLGAFLAGALLAETNFRTQIEADIRPFRGLLLGLFFVTTGTSIDMQLLFREWPNVLSLLAGLIVIKTLIITAIGPRVGLSLQESVRIGFLLSQGGEFGFVVFSLANRLGVLPLELNKLLIIVVVLSMALTPLLNEIGRRASEFVGEKFDNEDRTAEMENFDLSEPVVILGFGQMGQVLANLLSTPLASSDGEELQYVAFDLDPSVVKASTKLGFPVIYGDGSRPAVLQSAGISSPKAVMVMYRGKERTTEAVQRIRLAFPAERYQYMHELRM
;
A
#
# COMPACT_ATOMS: atom_id res chain seq x y z
N MET A 1 5.94 -4.68 4.52
CA MET A 1 6.33 -5.72 5.51
C MET A 1 7.16 -6.87 4.91
N GLN A 2 7.27 -7.06 3.57
CA GLN A 2 8.13 -8.12 3.00
C GLN A 2 9.61 -7.92 3.36
N ASP A 3 10.08 -6.67 3.38
CA ASP A 3 11.48 -6.34 3.65
C ASP A 3 11.95 -6.65 5.07
N ILE A 4 11.04 -6.77 6.05
CA ILE A 4 11.39 -7.16 7.42
C ILE A 4 11.87 -8.62 7.48
N ALA A 5 11.38 -9.49 6.58
CA ALA A 5 11.80 -10.89 6.50
C ALA A 5 13.27 -11.06 6.09
N VAL A 6 13.91 -9.99 5.62
CA VAL A 6 15.34 -9.98 5.29
C VAL A 6 16.20 -10.02 6.56
N VAL A 7 15.74 -9.43 7.67
CA VAL A 7 16.53 -9.37 8.90
C VAL A 7 16.85 -10.77 9.44
N PRO A 8 15.89 -11.69 9.61
CA PRO A 8 16.20 -13.08 9.96
C PRO A 8 17.11 -13.77 8.94
N LEU A 9 16.93 -13.51 7.64
CA LEU A 9 17.73 -14.13 6.59
C LEU A 9 19.21 -13.72 6.65
N LEU A 10 19.49 -12.44 6.95
CA LEU A 10 20.85 -11.95 7.16
C LEU A 10 21.52 -12.54 8.40
N VAL A 11 20.73 -12.92 9.42
CA VAL A 11 21.24 -13.63 10.61
C VAL A 11 21.52 -15.11 10.29
N ILE A 12 20.69 -15.74 9.45
CA ILE A 12 20.82 -17.17 9.10
C ILE A 12 21.96 -17.43 8.11
N LEU A 13 22.25 -16.49 7.20
CA LEU A 13 23.26 -16.69 6.15
C LEU A 13 24.69 -17.01 6.67
N PRO A 14 25.24 -16.30 7.68
CA PRO A 14 26.54 -16.63 8.28
C PRO A 14 26.59 -18.05 8.90
N VAL A 15 25.45 -18.54 9.37
CA VAL A 15 25.30 -19.87 9.96
C VAL A 15 25.45 -20.96 8.91
N LEU A 16 24.95 -20.71 7.70
CA LEU A 16 25.03 -21.62 6.57
C LEU A 16 26.47 -21.74 6.04
N GLU A 17 27.26 -20.67 6.09
CA GLU A 17 28.70 -20.71 5.78
C GLU A 17 29.46 -21.62 6.76
N THR A 18 29.10 -21.56 8.04
CA THR A 18 29.78 -22.32 9.10
C THR A 18 29.58 -23.84 8.93
N GLN A 19 28.61 -24.29 8.11
CA GLN A 19 28.46 -25.71 7.77
C GLN A 19 29.59 -26.28 6.91
N ASN A 20 30.42 -25.43 6.27
CA ASN A 20 31.66 -25.86 5.64
C ASN A 20 32.82 -26.10 6.63
N LEU A 21 32.61 -25.81 7.92
CA LEU A 21 33.53 -26.12 9.01
C LEU A 21 32.90 -27.21 9.89
N ILE A 22 32.98 -28.45 9.41
CA ILE A 22 32.68 -29.65 10.21
C ILE A 22 33.75 -29.73 11.30
N GLU A 23 33.40 -29.45 12.57
CA GLU A 23 33.84 -30.18 13.78
C GLU A 23 33.41 -29.56 15.13
N GLU A 24 32.93 -28.32 15.20
CA GLU A 24 32.48 -27.72 16.47
C GLU A 24 30.96 -27.49 16.59
N SER A 25 30.48 -27.50 17.83
CA SER A 25 29.07 -27.36 18.20
C SER A 25 28.52 -26.02 17.67
N ILE A 26 27.63 -26.10 16.68
CA ILE A 26 27.10 -24.96 15.90
C ILE A 26 26.27 -24.01 16.78
N TRP A 27 25.63 -24.54 17.83
CA TRP A 27 24.70 -23.80 18.70
C TRP A 27 25.34 -22.66 19.50
N PRO A 28 26.48 -22.82 20.20
CA PRO A 28 27.13 -21.73 20.93
C PRO A 28 27.71 -20.63 20.02
N MET A 29 28.30 -20.97 18.87
CA MET A 29 28.80 -19.97 17.91
C MET A 29 27.64 -19.16 17.33
N LEU A 30 26.57 -19.84 16.93
CA LEU A 30 25.33 -19.23 16.45
C LEU A 30 24.71 -18.28 17.48
N ALA A 31 24.62 -18.73 18.73
CA ALA A 31 24.07 -17.93 19.82
C ALA A 31 24.94 -16.70 20.08
N GLN A 32 26.27 -16.84 20.02
CA GLN A 32 27.19 -15.73 20.26
C GLN A 32 27.13 -14.67 19.15
N GLU A 33 27.14 -15.07 17.88
CA GLU A 33 27.06 -14.12 16.76
C GLU A 33 25.67 -13.49 16.65
N SER A 34 24.60 -14.26 16.87
CA SER A 34 23.24 -13.71 16.93
C SER A 34 23.06 -12.75 18.11
N LEU A 35 23.66 -13.03 19.26
CA LEU A 35 23.60 -12.16 20.44
C LEU A 35 24.43 -10.89 20.27
N LYS A 36 25.61 -10.96 19.65
CA LYS A 36 26.38 -9.77 19.25
C LYS A 36 25.61 -8.92 18.26
N ALA A 37 24.97 -9.56 17.28
CA ALA A 37 24.18 -8.89 16.26
C ALA A 37 22.96 -8.18 16.87
N LEU A 38 22.11 -8.91 17.60
CA LEU A 38 20.93 -8.37 18.28
C LEU A 38 21.32 -7.36 19.36
N GLY A 39 22.39 -7.61 20.11
CA GLY A 39 22.91 -6.70 21.11
C GLY A 39 23.43 -5.40 20.51
N GLY A 40 24.17 -5.47 19.40
CA GLY A 40 24.69 -4.33 18.66
C GLY A 40 23.57 -3.47 18.06
N LEU A 41 22.60 -4.10 17.37
CA LEU A 41 21.42 -3.40 16.85
C LEU A 41 20.55 -2.82 17.96
N GLY A 42 20.35 -3.57 19.05
CA GLY A 42 19.62 -3.12 20.23
C GLY A 42 20.28 -1.90 20.88
N LEU A 43 21.59 -1.96 21.14
CA LEU A 43 22.37 -0.83 21.66
C LEU A 43 22.30 0.38 20.73
N LEU A 44 22.44 0.17 19.42
CA LEU A 44 22.34 1.25 18.44
C LEU A 44 20.94 1.87 18.44
N SER A 45 19.89 1.06 18.55
CA SER A 45 18.51 1.53 18.54
C SER A 45 18.15 2.28 19.83
N PHE A 46 18.44 1.69 20.99
CA PHE A 46 18.14 2.29 22.29
C PHE A 46 19.04 3.48 22.61
N GLY A 47 20.35 3.34 22.38
CA GLY A 47 21.33 4.42 22.58
C GLY A 47 21.18 5.54 21.56
N GLY A 48 20.96 5.19 20.29
CA GLY A 48 20.72 6.13 19.21
C GLY A 48 19.51 7.01 19.48
N LYS A 49 18.40 6.46 19.99
CA LYS A 49 17.20 7.25 20.30
C LYS A 49 17.48 8.42 21.24
N TYR A 50 18.22 8.18 22.32
CA TYR A 50 18.48 9.22 23.34
C TYR A 50 19.50 10.26 22.86
N ILE A 51 20.53 9.82 22.13
CA ILE A 51 21.56 10.69 21.57
C ILE A 51 20.95 11.55 20.45
N TRP A 52 20.32 10.92 19.45
CA TRP A 52 19.74 11.63 18.31
C TRP A 52 18.66 12.61 18.73
N ARG A 53 17.82 12.28 19.72
CA ARG A 53 16.83 13.23 20.22
C ARG A 53 17.48 14.55 20.67
N ARG A 54 18.55 14.49 21.48
CA ARG A 54 19.27 15.69 21.93
C ARG A 54 19.95 16.43 20.80
N VAL A 55 20.60 15.70 19.88
CA VAL A 55 21.28 16.32 18.74
C VAL A 55 20.28 17.06 17.85
N PHE A 56 19.11 16.47 17.59
CA PHE A 56 18.04 17.09 16.84
C PHE A 56 17.43 18.30 17.56
N GLU A 57 17.26 18.25 18.88
CA GLU A 57 16.81 19.41 19.68
C GLU A 57 17.79 20.59 19.55
N VAL A 58 19.10 20.36 19.72
CA VAL A 58 20.13 21.41 19.59
C VAL A 58 20.16 22.01 18.18
N VAL A 59 20.06 21.19 17.13
CA VAL A 59 20.04 21.70 15.76
C VAL A 59 18.72 22.40 15.44
N ALA A 60 17.60 21.95 15.99
CA ALA A 60 16.31 22.64 15.82
C ALA A 60 16.32 24.07 16.41
N GLU A 61 17.10 24.33 17.46
CA GLU A 61 17.28 25.67 18.02
C GLU A 61 17.92 26.66 17.02
N THR A 62 18.72 26.16 16.06
CA THR A 62 19.34 27.02 15.04
C THR A 62 18.35 27.57 14.01
N ARG A 63 17.12 27.01 13.96
CA ARG A 63 16.04 27.39 13.02
C ARG A 63 16.44 27.38 11.53
N SER A 64 17.50 26.65 11.17
CA SER A 64 17.93 26.47 9.79
C SER A 64 17.43 25.15 9.23
N SER A 65 16.64 25.21 8.16
CA SER A 65 16.16 24.02 7.43
C SER A 65 17.31 23.24 6.79
N GLU A 66 18.34 23.93 6.30
CA GLU A 66 19.52 23.28 5.70
C GLU A 66 20.30 22.47 6.72
N ALA A 67 20.51 23.01 7.93
CA ALA A 67 21.18 22.30 9.02
C ALA A 67 20.39 21.08 9.47
N PHE A 68 19.06 21.19 9.49
CA PHE A 68 18.16 20.10 9.86
C PHE A 68 18.18 18.96 8.82
N VAL A 69 18.14 19.29 7.52
CA VAL A 69 18.30 18.32 6.42
C VAL A 69 19.67 17.65 6.49
N ALA A 70 20.74 18.43 6.68
CA ALA A 70 22.09 17.91 6.80
C ALA A 70 22.21 16.91 7.96
N LEU A 71 21.58 17.20 9.10
CA LEU A 71 21.54 16.28 10.23
C LEU A 71 20.77 14.99 9.91
N CYS A 72 19.66 15.08 9.18
CA CYS A 72 18.91 13.89 8.74
C CYS A 72 19.78 12.98 7.86
N LEU A 73 20.45 13.55 6.85
CA LEU A 73 21.34 12.80 5.96
C LEU A 73 22.56 12.25 6.71
N LEU A 74 23.14 13.04 7.62
CA LEU A 74 24.23 12.60 8.49
C LEU A 74 23.81 11.45 9.38
N THR A 75 22.58 11.45 9.89
CA THR A 75 22.03 10.36 10.71
C THR A 75 21.93 9.09 9.88
N VAL A 76 21.36 9.17 8.67
CA VAL A 76 21.25 8.02 7.76
C VAL A 76 22.63 7.45 7.40
N ALA A 77 23.57 8.31 6.97
CA ALA A 77 24.92 7.90 6.62
C ALA A 77 25.69 7.36 7.84
N GLY A 78 25.57 8.03 9.00
CA GLY A 78 26.24 7.67 10.24
C GLY A 78 25.75 6.33 10.79
N THR A 79 24.44 6.10 10.83
CA THR A 79 23.86 4.82 11.25
C THR A 79 24.25 3.72 10.25
N SER A 80 24.21 3.98 8.94
CA SER A 80 24.67 3.05 7.90
C SER A 80 26.13 2.62 8.11
N LEU A 81 27.03 3.58 8.37
CA LEU A 81 28.44 3.28 8.63
C LEU A 81 28.65 2.53 9.94
N LEU A 82 27.89 2.86 11.00
CA LEU A 82 27.96 2.16 12.28
C LEU A 82 27.49 0.70 12.15
N THR A 83 26.37 0.46 11.45
CA THR A 83 25.89 -0.90 11.20
C THR A 83 26.85 -1.69 10.31
N GLN A 84 27.48 -1.04 9.32
CA GLN A 84 28.51 -1.67 8.50
C GLN A 84 29.71 -2.15 9.33
N LYS A 85 30.17 -1.35 10.29
CA LYS A 85 31.24 -1.74 11.22
C LYS A 85 30.86 -2.90 12.14
N LEU A 86 29.57 -3.06 12.41
CA LEU A 86 29.03 -4.19 13.17
C LEU A 86 28.81 -5.44 12.30
N GLY A 87 29.18 -5.41 11.02
CA GLY A 87 29.04 -6.53 10.09
C GLY A 87 27.68 -6.62 9.40
N PHE A 88 26.81 -5.61 9.57
CA PHE A 88 25.52 -5.55 8.88
C PHE A 88 25.60 -4.78 7.56
N SER A 89 24.51 -4.80 6.80
CA SER A 89 24.42 -4.05 5.56
C SER A 89 24.13 -2.55 5.77
N ASP A 90 24.58 -1.77 4.80
CA ASP A 90 24.36 -0.33 4.72
C ASP A 90 22.86 0.01 4.67
N THR A 91 22.08 -0.77 3.93
CA THR A 91 20.63 -0.62 3.82
C THR A 91 19.91 -0.86 5.14
N LEU A 92 20.39 -1.80 5.96
CA LEU A 92 19.80 -2.08 7.27
C LEU A 92 20.04 -0.88 8.21
N GLY A 93 21.23 -0.29 8.18
CA GLY A 93 21.52 0.93 8.94
C GLY A 93 20.72 2.14 8.48
N ALA A 94 20.54 2.31 7.17
CA ALA A 94 19.67 3.37 6.63
C ALA A 94 18.21 3.17 7.04
N PHE A 95 17.71 1.93 7.01
CA PHE A 95 16.36 1.59 7.50
C PHE A 95 16.22 1.87 9.00
N LEU A 96 17.21 1.47 9.80
CA LEU A 96 17.24 1.70 11.24
C LEU A 96 17.30 3.20 11.57
N ALA A 97 18.09 3.98 10.83
CA ALA A 97 18.08 5.44 10.95
C ALA A 97 16.68 6.01 10.71
N GLY A 98 16.01 5.58 9.63
CA GLY A 98 14.65 6.01 9.33
C GLY A 98 13.67 5.66 10.47
N ALA A 99 13.78 4.46 11.04
CA ALA A 99 12.96 4.05 12.19
C ALA A 99 13.24 4.92 13.43
N LEU A 100 14.51 5.19 13.73
CA LEU A 100 14.92 6.06 14.85
C LEU A 100 14.41 7.48 14.68
N LEU A 101 14.51 8.04 13.47
CA LEU A 101 14.01 9.37 13.13
C LEU A 101 12.48 9.44 13.23
N ALA A 102 11.78 8.38 12.82
CA ALA A 102 10.33 8.30 12.90
C ALA A 102 9.78 8.29 14.34
N GLU A 103 10.60 7.89 15.32
CA GLU A 103 10.25 7.93 16.74
C GLU A 103 10.52 9.29 17.41
N THR A 104 11.14 10.24 16.71
CA THR A 104 11.39 11.59 17.25
C THR A 104 10.14 12.48 17.13
N ASN A 105 10.07 13.52 17.96
CA ASN A 105 9.02 14.55 17.87
C ASN A 105 9.08 15.35 16.55
N PHE A 106 10.16 15.19 15.77
CA PHE A 106 10.38 15.93 14.53
C PHE A 106 10.01 15.15 13.27
N ARG A 107 9.40 13.96 13.38
CA ARG A 107 9.04 13.09 12.24
C ARG A 107 8.38 13.84 11.08
N THR A 108 7.40 14.71 11.36
CA THR A 108 6.66 15.43 10.31
C THR A 108 7.55 16.40 9.54
N GLN A 109 8.46 17.09 10.25
CA GLN A 109 9.43 18.00 9.64
C GLN A 109 10.45 17.20 8.81
N ILE A 110 10.98 16.10 9.37
CA ILE A 110 11.90 15.19 8.69
C ILE A 110 11.27 14.66 7.39
N GLU A 111 10.00 14.26 7.43
CA GLU A 111 9.28 13.77 6.26
C GLU A 111 9.13 14.86 5.19
N ALA A 112 8.76 16.08 5.59
CA ALA A 112 8.63 17.22 4.67
C ALA A 112 9.97 17.57 4.01
N ASP A 113 11.05 17.56 4.78
CA ASP A 113 12.39 17.95 4.35
C ASP A 113 13.08 16.88 3.48
N ILE A 114 12.81 15.58 3.73
CA ILE A 114 13.37 14.48 2.92
C ILE A 114 12.56 14.25 1.64
N ARG A 115 11.28 14.62 1.59
CA ARG A 115 10.39 14.36 0.45
C ARG A 115 10.97 14.77 -0.92
N PRO A 116 11.61 15.95 -1.08
CA PRO A 116 12.22 16.35 -2.35
C PRO A 116 13.39 15.44 -2.75
N PHE A 117 14.17 14.96 -1.78
CA PHE A 117 15.31 14.07 -2.01
C PHE A 117 14.89 12.66 -2.37
N ARG A 118 13.73 12.19 -1.92
CA ARG A 118 13.25 10.83 -2.20
C ARG A 118 13.24 10.53 -3.70
N GLY A 119 12.71 11.45 -4.52
CA GLY A 119 12.68 11.28 -5.97
C GLY A 119 14.08 11.27 -6.59
N LEU A 120 14.96 12.16 -6.14
CA LEU A 120 16.35 12.26 -6.61
C LEU A 120 17.17 11.02 -6.26
N LEU A 121 17.08 10.56 -5.01
CA LEU A 121 17.79 9.38 -4.52
C LEU A 121 17.28 8.09 -5.19
N LEU A 122 15.98 8.01 -5.44
CA LEU A 122 15.38 6.90 -6.19
C LEU A 122 15.86 6.90 -7.65
N GLY A 123 15.91 8.08 -8.29
CA GLY A 123 16.51 8.22 -9.62
C GLY A 123 17.97 7.79 -9.65
N LEU A 124 18.76 8.24 -8.67
CA LEU A 124 20.16 7.87 -8.53
C LEU A 124 20.32 6.35 -8.31
N PHE A 125 19.50 5.76 -7.44
CA PHE A 125 19.48 4.32 -7.18
C PHE A 125 19.22 3.51 -8.45
N PHE A 126 18.25 3.91 -9.27
CA PHE A 126 17.97 3.20 -10.52
C PHE A 126 19.08 3.38 -11.56
N VAL A 127 19.71 4.55 -11.63
CA VAL A 127 20.86 4.78 -12.52
C VAL A 127 22.04 3.91 -12.09
N THR A 128 22.43 3.95 -10.80
CA THR A 128 23.59 3.19 -10.30
C THR A 128 23.36 1.68 -10.40
N THR A 129 22.19 1.21 -10.01
CA THR A 129 21.82 -0.21 -10.09
C THR A 129 21.74 -0.66 -11.56
N GLY A 130 21.19 0.17 -12.45
CA GLY A 130 21.17 -0.09 -13.89
C GLY A 130 22.57 -0.21 -14.49
N THR A 131 23.50 0.68 -14.12
CA THR A 131 24.90 0.61 -14.58
C THR A 131 25.67 -0.58 -14.02
N SER A 132 25.20 -1.17 -12.92
CA SER A 132 25.82 -2.36 -12.30
C SER A 132 25.47 -3.65 -13.04
N ILE A 133 24.54 -3.61 -14.01
CA ILE A 133 24.17 -4.77 -14.83
C ILE A 133 25.33 -5.13 -15.76
N ASP A 134 25.77 -6.38 -15.66
CA ASP A 134 26.71 -6.99 -16.60
C ASP A 134 25.97 -7.32 -17.91
N MET A 135 26.00 -6.40 -18.86
CA MET A 135 25.29 -6.53 -20.14
C MET A 135 25.76 -7.75 -20.93
N GLN A 136 27.03 -8.11 -20.83
CA GLN A 136 27.59 -9.28 -21.49
C GLN A 136 26.99 -10.56 -20.90
N LEU A 137 26.89 -10.65 -19.58
CA LEU A 137 26.22 -11.77 -18.90
C LEU A 137 24.73 -11.83 -19.26
N LEU A 138 24.03 -10.70 -19.31
CA LEU A 138 22.62 -10.63 -19.71
C LEU A 138 22.39 -11.23 -21.10
N PHE A 139 23.22 -10.87 -22.08
CA PHE A 139 23.08 -11.40 -23.44
C PHE A 139 23.50 -12.87 -23.55
N ARG A 140 24.52 -13.29 -22.79
CA ARG A 140 24.97 -14.69 -22.76
C ARG A 140 23.93 -15.61 -22.15
N GLU A 141 23.34 -15.19 -21.03
CA GLU A 141 22.41 -15.98 -20.21
C GLU A 141 20.94 -15.54 -20.38
N TRP A 142 20.60 -14.87 -21.48
CA TRP A 142 19.27 -14.27 -21.67
C TRP A 142 18.10 -15.27 -21.47
N PRO A 143 18.19 -16.57 -21.82
CA PRO A 143 17.10 -17.51 -21.56
C PRO A 143 16.94 -17.80 -20.07
N ASN A 144 18.05 -17.88 -19.32
CA ASN A 144 18.06 -18.11 -17.88
C ASN A 144 17.55 -16.88 -17.12
N VAL A 145 17.91 -15.69 -17.57
CA VAL A 145 17.38 -14.44 -17.01
C VAL A 145 15.87 -14.36 -17.22
N LEU A 146 15.38 -14.64 -18.43
CA LEU A 146 13.96 -14.57 -18.74
C LEU A 146 13.15 -15.63 -17.97
N SER A 147 13.67 -16.85 -17.84
CA SER A 147 13.00 -17.92 -17.09
C SER A 147 12.92 -17.61 -15.60
N LEU A 148 13.98 -17.09 -14.99
CA LEU A 148 14.00 -16.69 -13.58
C LEU A 148 13.12 -15.46 -13.32
N LEU A 149 13.12 -14.49 -14.24
CA LEU A 149 12.24 -13.33 -14.16
C LEU A 149 10.76 -13.73 -14.22
N ALA A 150 10.41 -14.56 -15.21
CA ALA A 150 9.05 -15.08 -15.34
C ALA A 150 8.66 -15.92 -14.10
N GLY A 151 9.56 -16.78 -13.64
CA GLY A 151 9.36 -17.58 -12.43
C GLY A 151 9.11 -16.71 -11.20
N LEU A 152 9.94 -15.69 -10.96
CA LEU A 152 9.78 -14.74 -9.86
C LEU A 152 8.40 -14.08 -9.89
N ILE A 153 8.00 -13.56 -11.05
CA ILE A 153 6.74 -12.85 -11.23
C ILE A 153 5.56 -13.81 -11.02
N VAL A 154 5.54 -14.94 -11.72
CA VAL A 154 4.44 -15.91 -11.68
C VAL A 154 4.25 -16.47 -10.27
N ILE A 155 5.34 -16.91 -9.63
CA ILE A 155 5.29 -17.49 -8.29
C ILE A 155 4.77 -16.47 -7.28
N LYS A 156 5.32 -15.25 -7.26
CA LYS A 156 4.87 -14.22 -6.31
C LYS A 156 3.43 -13.80 -6.56
N THR A 157 3.04 -13.58 -7.81
CA THR A 157 1.67 -13.22 -8.15
C THR A 157 0.72 -14.31 -7.67
N LEU A 158 1.01 -15.59 -7.95
CA LEU A 158 0.17 -16.72 -7.55
C LEU A 158 0.03 -16.80 -6.02
N ILE A 159 1.15 -16.73 -5.29
CA ILE A 159 1.13 -16.77 -3.81
C ILE A 159 0.28 -15.63 -3.25
N ILE A 160 0.50 -14.40 -3.72
CA ILE A 160 -0.18 -13.22 -3.20
C ILE A 160 -1.67 -13.24 -3.55
N THR A 161 -2.01 -13.61 -4.78
CA THR A 161 -3.40 -13.74 -5.22
C THR A 161 -4.13 -14.86 -4.49
N ALA A 162 -3.45 -15.97 -4.17
CA ALA A 162 -4.04 -17.06 -3.40
C ALA A 162 -4.26 -16.70 -1.91
N ILE A 163 -3.41 -15.88 -1.33
CA ILE A 163 -3.52 -15.44 0.07
C ILE A 163 -4.56 -14.32 0.21
N GLY A 164 -4.68 -13.43 -0.77
CA GLY A 164 -5.50 -12.23 -0.69
C GLY A 164 -6.94 -12.46 -0.19
N PRO A 165 -7.70 -13.44 -0.71
CA PRO A 165 -9.04 -13.74 -0.23
C PRO A 165 -9.11 -14.15 1.24
N ARG A 166 -8.06 -14.80 1.76
CA ARG A 166 -7.98 -15.20 3.18
C ARG A 166 -7.77 -14.01 4.12
N VAL A 167 -7.30 -12.89 3.59
CA VAL A 167 -7.05 -11.65 4.34
C VAL A 167 -8.20 -10.64 4.11
N GLY A 168 -9.26 -11.04 3.41
CA GLY A 168 -10.45 -10.22 3.17
C GLY A 168 -10.41 -9.35 1.91
N LEU A 169 -9.47 -9.60 0.99
CA LEU A 169 -9.44 -8.94 -0.32
C LEU A 169 -10.35 -9.67 -1.31
N SER A 170 -11.03 -8.93 -2.20
CA SER A 170 -11.70 -9.56 -3.34
C SER A 170 -10.68 -10.25 -4.25
N LEU A 171 -11.13 -11.21 -5.06
CA LEU A 171 -10.24 -11.89 -6.01
C LEU A 171 -9.64 -10.89 -7.01
N GLN A 172 -10.42 -9.90 -7.42
CA GLN A 172 -9.98 -8.79 -8.28
C GLN A 172 -8.84 -7.98 -7.64
N GLU A 173 -9.01 -7.55 -6.39
CA GLU A 173 -7.97 -6.84 -5.64
C GLU A 173 -6.73 -7.70 -5.43
N SER A 174 -6.93 -9.00 -5.16
CA SER A 174 -5.86 -9.97 -4.92
C SER A 174 -4.99 -10.20 -6.17
N VAL A 175 -5.60 -10.23 -7.36
CA VAL A 175 -4.88 -10.29 -8.65
C VAL A 175 -4.06 -9.02 -8.86
N ARG A 176 -4.68 -7.85 -8.69
CA ARG A 176 -4.03 -6.55 -8.88
C ARG A 176 -2.84 -6.37 -7.93
N ILE A 177 -3.02 -6.69 -6.65
CA ILE A 177 -1.96 -6.63 -5.64
C ILE A 177 -0.86 -7.67 -5.92
N GLY A 178 -1.23 -8.86 -6.43
CA GLY A 178 -0.28 -9.90 -6.84
C GLY A 178 0.73 -9.39 -7.86
N PHE A 179 0.26 -8.78 -8.95
CA PHE A 179 1.13 -8.18 -9.97
C PHE A 179 1.91 -6.97 -9.48
N LEU A 180 1.33 -6.14 -8.61
CA LEU A 180 2.02 -4.97 -8.04
C LEU A 180 3.19 -5.35 -7.14
N LEU A 181 3.08 -6.47 -6.43
CA LEU A 181 4.07 -6.93 -5.44
C LEU A 181 4.96 -8.07 -5.95
N SER A 182 4.86 -8.42 -7.23
CA SER A 182 5.61 -9.53 -7.82
C SER A 182 7.08 -9.21 -8.09
N GLN A 183 7.48 -7.93 -8.07
CA GLN A 183 8.86 -7.51 -8.26
C GLN A 183 9.80 -8.00 -7.15
N GLY A 184 11.09 -8.08 -7.45
CA GLY A 184 12.14 -8.19 -6.43
C GLY A 184 12.25 -6.90 -5.61
N GLY A 185 12.64 -7.03 -4.34
CA GLY A 185 12.88 -5.89 -3.44
C GLY A 185 14.35 -5.49 -3.42
N GLU A 186 14.63 -4.23 -3.05
CA GLU A 186 16.00 -3.68 -2.97
C GLU A 186 16.87 -4.41 -1.94
N PHE A 187 16.24 -4.96 -0.90
CA PHE A 187 16.90 -5.77 0.09
C PHE A 187 17.41 -7.11 -0.46
N GLY A 188 16.95 -7.56 -1.64
CA GLY A 188 17.49 -8.73 -2.32
C GLY A 188 18.98 -8.56 -2.67
N PHE A 189 19.39 -7.36 -3.09
CA PHE A 189 20.80 -7.06 -3.42
C PHE A 189 21.73 -7.32 -2.23
N VAL A 190 21.25 -7.00 -1.03
CA VAL A 190 21.96 -7.17 0.22
C VAL A 190 22.15 -8.64 0.55
N VAL A 191 21.06 -9.40 0.48
CA VAL A 191 21.04 -10.83 0.74
C VAL A 191 21.97 -11.56 -0.22
N PHE A 192 21.90 -11.23 -1.52
CA PHE A 192 22.77 -11.85 -2.52
C PHE A 192 24.23 -11.50 -2.28
N SER A 193 24.54 -10.22 -2.04
CA SER A 193 25.91 -9.75 -1.77
C SER A 193 26.51 -10.43 -0.54
N LEU A 194 25.73 -10.54 0.55
CA LEU A 194 26.17 -11.25 1.75
C LEU A 194 26.38 -12.74 1.45
N ALA A 195 25.41 -13.40 0.82
CA ALA A 195 25.53 -14.82 0.47
C ALA A 195 26.72 -15.11 -0.46
N ASN A 196 27.08 -14.18 -1.35
CA ASN A 196 28.26 -14.30 -2.19
C ASN A 196 29.56 -14.12 -1.40
N ARG A 197 29.62 -13.15 -0.48
CA ARG A 197 30.78 -12.97 0.42
C ARG A 197 31.04 -14.18 1.30
N LEU A 198 29.96 -14.81 1.78
CA LEU A 198 30.00 -16.01 2.62
C LEU A 198 30.18 -17.31 1.81
N GLY A 199 30.41 -17.23 0.49
CA GLY A 199 30.60 -18.39 -0.38
C GLY A 199 29.35 -19.26 -0.61
N VAL A 200 28.19 -18.90 -0.05
CA VAL A 200 26.91 -19.60 -0.22
C VAL A 200 26.41 -19.48 -1.67
N LEU A 201 26.68 -18.35 -2.32
CA LEU A 201 26.22 -18.04 -3.67
C LEU A 201 27.41 -17.81 -4.62
N PRO A 202 27.57 -18.61 -5.69
CA PRO A 202 28.59 -18.36 -6.72
C PRO A 202 28.45 -16.96 -7.34
N LEU A 203 29.58 -16.35 -7.70
CA LEU A 203 29.61 -14.97 -8.22
C LEU A 203 28.76 -14.79 -9.48
N GLU A 204 28.77 -15.75 -10.40
CA GLU A 204 27.95 -15.69 -11.61
C GLU A 204 26.44 -15.74 -11.29
N LEU A 205 26.03 -16.61 -10.36
CA LEU A 205 24.63 -16.70 -9.95
C LEU A 205 24.18 -15.43 -9.21
N ASN A 206 25.03 -14.85 -8.36
CA ASN A 206 24.76 -13.56 -7.73
C ASN A 206 24.50 -12.48 -8.78
N LYS A 207 25.40 -12.30 -9.76
CA LYS A 207 25.23 -11.33 -10.85
C LYS A 207 23.93 -11.56 -11.61
N LEU A 208 23.60 -12.82 -11.92
CA LEU A 208 22.38 -13.18 -12.63
C LEU A 208 21.12 -12.80 -11.82
N LEU A 209 21.09 -13.10 -10.51
CA LEU A 209 19.98 -12.74 -9.63
C LEU A 209 19.80 -11.22 -9.49
N ILE A 210 20.90 -10.47 -9.43
CA ILE A 210 20.86 -8.99 -9.46
C ILE A 210 20.16 -8.52 -10.73
N ILE A 211 20.55 -9.02 -11.90
CA ILE A 211 19.93 -8.67 -13.19
C ILE A 211 18.43 -8.94 -13.18
N VAL A 212 18.02 -10.13 -12.70
CA VAL A 212 16.60 -10.51 -12.60
C VAL A 212 15.81 -9.53 -11.72
N VAL A 213 16.35 -9.15 -10.56
CA VAL A 213 15.69 -8.19 -9.66
C VAL A 213 15.57 -6.81 -10.32
N VAL A 214 16.63 -6.30 -10.95
CA VAL A 214 16.59 -4.99 -11.61
C VAL A 214 15.59 -4.97 -12.75
N LEU A 215 15.59 -5.99 -13.61
CA LEU A 215 14.60 -6.12 -14.69
C LEU A 215 13.18 -6.23 -14.14
N SER A 216 12.97 -6.94 -13.03
CA SER A 216 11.66 -7.03 -12.40
C SER A 216 11.15 -5.67 -11.92
N MET A 217 12.01 -4.84 -11.33
CA MET A 217 11.67 -3.48 -10.90
C MET A 217 11.38 -2.55 -12.08
N ALA A 218 12.15 -2.69 -13.16
CA ALA A 218 11.93 -1.95 -14.40
C ALA A 218 10.60 -2.33 -15.07
N LEU A 219 10.16 -3.59 -14.91
CA LEU A 219 8.91 -4.10 -15.49
C LEU A 219 7.67 -3.76 -14.66
N THR A 220 7.83 -3.36 -13.40
CA THR A 220 6.74 -3.04 -12.47
C THR A 220 5.64 -2.11 -13.00
N PRO A 221 5.92 -0.98 -13.68
CA PRO A 221 4.86 -0.16 -14.26
C PRO A 221 4.02 -0.92 -15.29
N LEU A 222 4.65 -1.80 -16.08
CA LEU A 222 3.93 -2.65 -17.04
C LEU A 222 3.12 -3.73 -16.31
N LEU A 223 3.69 -4.36 -15.29
CA LEU A 223 2.99 -5.35 -14.47
C LEU A 223 1.77 -4.75 -13.76
N ASN A 224 1.84 -3.50 -13.31
CA ASN A 224 0.70 -2.78 -12.74
C ASN A 224 -0.44 -2.62 -13.77
N GLU A 225 -0.12 -2.25 -15.01
CA GLU A 225 -1.12 -2.12 -16.07
C GLU A 225 -1.73 -3.47 -16.46
N ILE A 226 -0.90 -4.52 -16.55
CA ILE A 226 -1.35 -5.90 -16.78
C ILE A 226 -2.26 -6.35 -15.62
N GLY A 227 -1.87 -6.08 -14.38
CA GLY A 227 -2.63 -6.41 -13.18
C GLY A 227 -3.98 -5.71 -13.15
N ARG A 228 -4.06 -4.45 -13.57
CA ARG A 228 -5.32 -3.72 -13.70
C ARG A 228 -6.26 -4.39 -14.71
N ARG A 229 -5.79 -4.67 -15.93
CA ARG A 229 -6.60 -5.35 -16.96
C ARG A 229 -6.99 -6.76 -16.54
N ALA A 230 -6.06 -7.54 -16.00
CA ALA A 230 -6.33 -8.89 -15.51
C ALA A 230 -7.38 -8.88 -14.40
N SER A 231 -7.34 -7.88 -13.52
CA SER A 231 -8.33 -7.71 -12.47
C SER A 231 -9.72 -7.39 -13.02
N GLU A 232 -9.84 -6.63 -14.12
CA GLU A 232 -11.12 -6.35 -14.79
C GLU A 232 -11.72 -7.64 -15.38
N PHE A 233 -10.91 -8.46 -16.07
CA PHE A 233 -11.35 -9.76 -16.61
C PHE A 233 -11.79 -10.77 -15.53
N VAL A 234 -11.13 -10.75 -14.37
CA VAL A 234 -11.49 -11.62 -13.24
C VAL A 234 -12.74 -11.10 -12.53
N GLY A 235 -12.89 -9.78 -12.42
CA GLY A 235 -14.10 -9.12 -11.95
C GLY A 235 -15.31 -9.55 -12.76
N GLU A 236 -15.27 -9.45 -14.10
CA GLU A 236 -16.38 -9.85 -14.98
C GLU A 236 -16.76 -11.34 -14.88
N LYS A 237 -15.82 -12.24 -14.57
CA LYS A 237 -16.09 -13.68 -14.46
C LYS A 237 -16.62 -14.10 -13.10
N PHE A 238 -16.12 -13.52 -12.01
CA PHE A 238 -16.51 -13.90 -10.65
C PHE A 238 -17.70 -13.11 -10.11
N ASP A 239 -17.92 -11.88 -10.60
CA ASP A 239 -19.16 -11.15 -10.31
C ASP A 239 -20.38 -11.82 -10.95
N ASN A 240 -20.24 -12.60 -12.02
CA ASN A 240 -21.37 -13.29 -12.63
C ASN A 240 -21.87 -14.51 -11.83
N GLU A 241 -21.06 -15.09 -10.93
CA GLU A 241 -21.52 -16.21 -10.09
C GLU A 241 -22.08 -15.74 -8.74
N ASP A 242 -21.64 -14.59 -8.20
CA ASP A 242 -22.12 -14.04 -6.91
C ASP A 242 -23.07 -12.83 -7.03
N ARG A 243 -23.28 -12.23 -8.22
CA ARG A 243 -24.21 -11.08 -8.42
C ARG A 243 -25.52 -11.44 -9.13
N THR A 244 -25.91 -12.71 -9.12
CA THR A 244 -27.30 -13.09 -9.43
C THR A 244 -28.21 -13.00 -8.20
N ALA A 245 -27.79 -12.29 -7.14
CA ALA A 245 -28.69 -11.80 -6.11
C ALA A 245 -29.28 -10.45 -6.57
N GLU A 246 -30.36 -10.54 -7.33
CA GLU A 246 -31.44 -9.55 -7.44
C GLU A 246 -30.98 -8.08 -7.53
N MET A 247 -30.54 -7.65 -8.73
CA MET A 247 -30.82 -6.28 -9.13
C MET A 247 -32.34 -6.19 -9.38
N GLU A 248 -33.10 -5.93 -8.32
CA GLU A 248 -34.43 -5.35 -8.50
C GLU A 248 -34.23 -4.03 -9.26
N ASN A 249 -34.73 -3.98 -10.50
CA ASN A 249 -34.95 -2.72 -11.17
C ASN A 249 -35.91 -1.93 -10.30
N PHE A 250 -35.37 -1.03 -9.50
CA PHE A 250 -36.13 -0.01 -8.81
C PHE A 250 -36.67 0.94 -9.88
N ASP A 251 -37.80 0.57 -10.48
CA ASP A 251 -38.60 1.41 -11.38
C ASP A 251 -39.31 2.50 -10.54
N LEU A 252 -38.50 3.24 -9.77
CA LEU A 252 -38.93 4.28 -8.85
C LEU A 252 -39.03 5.58 -9.62
N SER A 253 -40.23 6.13 -9.64
CA SER A 253 -40.47 7.45 -10.23
C SER A 253 -39.93 8.52 -9.29
N GLU A 254 -38.80 9.12 -9.65
CA GLU A 254 -38.15 10.24 -8.94
C GLU A 254 -37.80 10.00 -7.45
N PRO A 255 -36.91 9.04 -7.11
CA PRO A 255 -36.57 8.76 -5.72
C PRO A 255 -35.71 9.86 -5.08
N VAL A 256 -35.75 9.94 -3.75
CA VAL A 256 -34.74 10.66 -2.96
C VAL A 256 -33.47 9.79 -2.88
N VAL A 257 -32.33 10.34 -3.26
CA VAL A 257 -31.05 9.62 -3.25
C VAL A 257 -30.26 9.98 -2.00
N ILE A 258 -29.84 8.99 -1.23
CA ILE A 258 -29.00 9.17 -0.04
C ILE A 258 -27.57 8.71 -0.35
N LEU A 259 -26.60 9.61 -0.28
CA LEU A 259 -25.18 9.32 -0.52
C LEU A 259 -24.45 9.18 0.82
N GLY A 260 -24.11 7.95 1.20
CA GLY A 260 -23.53 7.60 2.51
C GLY A 260 -24.60 7.12 3.48
N PHE A 261 -24.70 5.81 3.66
CA PHE A 261 -25.67 5.13 4.53
C PHE A 261 -25.10 4.80 5.92
N GLY A 262 -24.33 5.73 6.48
CA GLY A 262 -23.89 5.67 7.88
C GLY A 262 -25.03 5.96 8.87
N GLN A 263 -24.68 6.28 10.11
CA GLN A 263 -25.66 6.58 11.17
C GLN A 263 -26.67 7.67 10.73
N MET A 264 -26.19 8.74 10.09
CA MET A 264 -27.05 9.84 9.63
C MET A 264 -27.96 9.43 8.46
N GLY A 265 -27.45 8.60 7.55
CA GLY A 265 -28.22 8.06 6.41
C GLY A 265 -29.35 7.16 6.89
N GLN A 266 -29.10 6.34 7.92
CA GLN A 266 -30.13 5.50 8.55
C GLN A 266 -31.20 6.33 9.26
N VAL A 267 -30.83 7.41 9.95
CA VAL A 267 -31.81 8.32 10.57
C VAL A 267 -32.70 8.95 9.49
N LEU A 268 -32.11 9.43 8.40
CA LEU A 268 -32.89 10.02 7.30
C LEU A 268 -33.79 8.99 6.63
N ALA A 269 -33.30 7.79 6.35
CA ALA A 269 -34.08 6.72 5.77
C ALA A 269 -35.32 6.37 6.60
N ASN A 270 -35.15 6.24 7.92
CA ASN A 270 -36.28 6.02 8.83
C ASN A 270 -37.28 7.19 8.84
N LEU A 271 -36.79 8.43 8.76
CA LEU A 271 -37.66 9.60 8.66
C LEU A 271 -38.45 9.63 7.36
N LEU A 272 -37.82 9.29 6.22
CA LEU A 272 -38.48 9.21 4.90
C LEU A 272 -39.48 8.06 4.82
N SER A 273 -39.23 6.95 5.52
CA SER A 273 -40.16 5.83 5.68
C SER A 273 -41.31 6.12 6.65
N THR A 274 -41.33 7.27 7.34
CA THR A 274 -42.43 7.60 8.27
C THR A 274 -43.53 8.38 7.53
N PRO A 275 -44.83 8.05 7.73
CA PRO A 275 -45.96 8.73 7.06
C PRO A 275 -46.08 10.24 7.30
N LEU A 276 -45.31 10.78 8.24
CA LEU A 276 -45.27 12.20 8.60
C LEU A 276 -44.44 13.05 7.63
N ALA A 277 -43.61 12.43 6.78
CA ALA A 277 -42.68 13.15 5.89
C ALA A 277 -43.34 13.68 4.61
N SER A 278 -44.58 13.29 4.31
CA SER A 278 -45.26 13.59 3.05
C SER A 278 -46.55 14.37 3.28
N SER A 279 -46.72 15.48 2.56
CA SER A 279 -47.94 16.32 2.64
C SER A 279 -49.21 15.62 2.15
N ASP A 280 -49.09 14.53 1.38
CA ASP A 280 -50.20 13.82 0.73
C ASP A 280 -50.40 12.37 1.23
N GLY A 281 -49.67 11.91 2.25
CA GLY A 281 -49.83 10.58 2.84
C GLY A 281 -49.17 9.40 2.09
N GLU A 282 -48.46 9.65 0.99
CA GLU A 282 -47.65 8.62 0.29
C GLU A 282 -46.22 8.56 0.83
N GLU A 283 -45.64 7.36 0.97
CA GLU A 283 -44.24 7.19 1.37
C GLU A 283 -43.28 7.74 0.32
N LEU A 284 -42.31 8.56 0.75
CA LEU A 284 -41.26 9.05 -0.15
C LEU A 284 -40.31 7.90 -0.49
N GLN A 285 -40.35 7.47 -1.75
CA GLN A 285 -39.41 6.48 -2.27
C GLN A 285 -37.98 7.03 -2.18
N TYR A 286 -37.07 6.24 -1.61
CA TYR A 286 -35.65 6.58 -1.54
C TYR A 286 -34.78 5.38 -1.88
N VAL A 287 -33.56 5.67 -2.28
CA VAL A 287 -32.52 4.66 -2.49
C VAL A 287 -31.20 5.21 -1.98
N ALA A 288 -30.44 4.39 -1.27
CA ALA A 288 -29.20 4.80 -0.65
C ALA A 288 -27.99 4.14 -1.30
N PHE A 289 -26.86 4.84 -1.29
CA PHE A 289 -25.58 4.35 -1.78
C PHE A 289 -24.51 4.44 -0.70
N ASP A 290 -23.75 3.37 -0.49
CA ASP A 290 -22.55 3.40 0.35
C ASP A 290 -21.38 2.66 -0.31
N LEU A 291 -20.17 3.01 0.11
CA LEU A 291 -18.91 2.43 -0.36
C LEU A 291 -18.31 1.42 0.62
N ASP A 292 -18.86 1.30 1.82
CA ASP A 292 -18.52 0.23 2.74
C ASP A 292 -19.45 -0.97 2.50
N PRO A 293 -18.95 -2.10 1.95
CA PRO A 293 -19.75 -3.30 1.74
C PRO A 293 -20.38 -3.84 3.03
N SER A 294 -19.74 -3.61 4.18
CA SER A 294 -20.22 -4.07 5.48
C SER A 294 -21.49 -3.34 5.88
N VAL A 295 -21.56 -2.02 5.63
CA VAL A 295 -22.73 -1.18 5.86
C VAL A 295 -23.86 -1.62 4.93
N VAL A 296 -23.59 -1.74 3.63
CA VAL A 296 -24.59 -2.18 2.65
C VAL A 296 -25.18 -3.52 3.05
N LYS A 297 -24.35 -4.53 3.32
CA LYS A 297 -24.80 -5.87 3.69
C LYS A 297 -25.63 -5.88 4.98
N ALA A 298 -25.25 -5.08 5.98
CA ALA A 298 -26.01 -4.97 7.22
C ALA A 298 -27.37 -4.30 7.00
N SER A 299 -27.42 -3.25 6.19
CA SER A 299 -28.62 -2.46 5.92
C SER A 299 -29.61 -3.14 4.98
N THR A 300 -29.13 -3.84 3.95
CA THR A 300 -29.99 -4.66 3.07
C THR A 300 -30.65 -5.78 3.87
N LYS A 301 -29.97 -6.39 4.86
CA LYS A 301 -30.59 -7.38 5.77
C LYS A 301 -31.70 -6.81 6.65
N LEU A 302 -31.70 -5.50 6.88
CA LEU A 302 -32.74 -4.79 7.63
C LEU A 302 -33.89 -4.32 6.73
N GLY A 303 -33.84 -4.62 5.42
CA GLY A 303 -34.88 -4.24 4.46
C GLY A 303 -34.71 -2.84 3.86
N PHE A 304 -33.59 -2.15 4.11
CA PHE A 304 -33.34 -0.85 3.51
C PHE A 304 -32.91 -1.00 2.03
N PRO A 305 -33.42 -0.15 1.11
CA PRO A 305 -33.01 -0.12 -0.30
C PRO A 305 -31.63 0.55 -0.45
N VAL A 306 -30.58 -0.20 -0.10
CA VAL A 306 -29.17 0.26 -0.13
C VAL A 306 -28.38 -0.49 -1.18
N ILE A 307 -27.69 0.26 -2.04
CA ILE A 307 -26.87 -0.26 -3.14
C ILE A 307 -25.40 0.06 -2.85
N TYR A 308 -24.52 -0.91 -3.16
CA TYR A 308 -23.09 -0.67 -3.12
C TYR A 308 -22.64 0.17 -4.32
N GLY A 309 -22.01 1.32 -4.06
CA GLY A 309 -21.47 2.15 -5.13
C GLY A 309 -21.18 3.60 -4.73
N ASP A 310 -20.37 4.27 -5.56
CA ASP A 310 -20.12 5.71 -5.43
C ASP A 310 -21.28 6.50 -6.05
N GLY A 311 -22.36 6.72 -5.30
CA GLY A 311 -23.51 7.47 -5.79
C GLY A 311 -23.23 8.95 -6.09
N SER A 312 -22.03 9.48 -5.82
CA SER A 312 -21.60 10.78 -6.35
C SER A 312 -21.29 10.75 -7.86
N ARG A 313 -21.18 9.56 -8.46
CA ARG A 313 -20.93 9.37 -9.89
C ARG A 313 -22.27 9.20 -10.63
N PRO A 314 -22.57 10.07 -11.62
CA PRO A 314 -23.82 9.98 -12.38
C PRO A 314 -24.03 8.63 -13.07
N ALA A 315 -22.94 8.01 -13.56
CA ALA A 315 -22.99 6.69 -14.19
C ALA A 315 -23.50 5.60 -13.24
N VAL A 316 -23.19 5.69 -11.93
CA VAL A 316 -23.66 4.73 -10.92
C VAL A 316 -25.17 4.91 -10.70
N LEU A 317 -25.64 6.15 -10.61
CA LEU A 317 -27.07 6.45 -10.48
C LEU A 317 -27.87 5.96 -11.69
N GLN A 318 -27.37 6.21 -12.90
CA GLN A 318 -28.00 5.73 -14.14
C GLN A 318 -28.03 4.20 -14.22
N SER A 319 -26.97 3.51 -13.81
CA SER A 319 -26.94 2.05 -13.77
C SER A 319 -27.94 1.45 -12.77
N ALA A 320 -28.33 2.23 -11.75
CA ALA A 320 -29.38 1.87 -10.80
C ALA A 320 -30.79 2.29 -11.27
N GLY A 321 -30.95 2.74 -12.52
CA GLY A 321 -32.22 3.20 -13.09
C GLY A 321 -32.58 4.66 -12.74
N ILE A 322 -31.75 5.36 -11.96
CA ILE A 322 -32.06 6.70 -11.43
C ILE A 322 -31.62 7.76 -12.43
N SER A 323 -32.57 8.21 -13.26
CA SER A 323 -32.31 9.24 -14.28
C SER A 323 -32.68 10.65 -13.82
N SER A 324 -33.60 10.78 -12.86
CA SER A 324 -34.12 12.08 -12.39
C SER A 324 -34.47 12.01 -10.89
N PRO A 325 -33.49 12.14 -9.98
CA PRO A 325 -33.75 12.06 -8.55
C PRO A 325 -34.45 13.31 -8.02
N LYS A 326 -35.50 13.17 -7.20
CA LYS A 326 -36.25 14.30 -6.62
C LYS A 326 -35.41 15.17 -5.69
N ALA A 327 -34.48 14.54 -4.98
CA ALA A 327 -33.50 15.20 -4.13
C ALA A 327 -32.27 14.29 -3.96
N VAL A 328 -31.11 14.89 -3.71
CA VAL A 328 -29.87 14.17 -3.39
C VAL A 328 -29.35 14.67 -2.05
N MET A 329 -29.25 13.77 -1.08
CA MET A 329 -28.78 14.03 0.27
C MET A 329 -27.36 13.49 0.42
N VAL A 330 -26.38 14.37 0.62
CA VAL A 330 -24.96 13.97 0.74
C VAL A 330 -24.57 13.87 2.21
N MET A 331 -24.24 12.67 2.65
CA MET A 331 -23.94 12.32 4.05
C MET A 331 -22.57 11.64 4.23
N TYR A 332 -21.64 11.88 3.30
CA TYR A 332 -20.27 11.41 3.44
C TYR A 332 -19.57 12.05 4.64
N ARG A 333 -18.63 11.29 5.23
CA ARG A 333 -17.70 11.81 6.24
C ARG A 333 -16.57 12.59 5.56
N GLY A 334 -16.33 13.81 6.04
CA GLY A 334 -15.21 14.66 5.61
C GLY A 334 -15.61 15.74 4.60
N LYS A 335 -15.15 16.98 4.85
CA LYS A 335 -15.53 18.18 4.09
C LYS A 335 -15.17 18.10 2.60
N GLU A 336 -13.98 17.61 2.28
CA GLU A 336 -13.47 17.51 0.89
C GLU A 336 -14.36 16.60 0.05
N ARG A 337 -14.67 15.42 0.58
CA ARG A 337 -15.50 14.40 -0.07
C ARG A 337 -16.93 14.86 -0.30
N THR A 338 -17.54 15.52 0.70
CA THR A 338 -18.88 16.11 0.56
C THR A 338 -18.89 17.20 -0.50
N THR A 339 -17.87 18.07 -0.51
CA THR A 339 -17.76 19.15 -1.51
C THR A 339 -17.62 18.60 -2.93
N GLU A 340 -16.75 17.59 -3.13
CA GLU A 340 -16.58 16.93 -4.42
C GLU A 340 -17.88 16.27 -4.90
N ALA A 341 -18.56 15.56 -4.01
CA ALA A 341 -19.81 14.88 -4.34
C ALA A 341 -20.90 15.86 -4.76
N VAL A 342 -21.08 16.95 -4.00
CA VAL A 342 -22.03 18.02 -4.34
C VAL A 342 -21.70 18.64 -5.70
N GLN A 343 -20.43 18.92 -5.99
CA GLN A 343 -20.00 19.46 -7.29
C GLN A 343 -20.33 18.52 -8.45
N ARG A 344 -20.03 17.22 -8.32
CA ARG A 344 -20.31 16.22 -9.37
C ARG A 344 -21.80 16.09 -9.64
N ILE A 345 -22.60 16.01 -8.58
CA ILE A 345 -24.07 15.91 -8.69
C ILE A 345 -24.66 17.17 -9.31
N ARG A 346 -24.20 18.36 -8.90
CA ARG A 346 -24.67 19.64 -9.45
C ARG A 346 -24.37 19.80 -10.95
N LEU A 347 -23.22 19.28 -11.41
CA LEU A 347 -22.88 19.29 -12.84
C LEU A 347 -23.74 18.33 -13.66
N ALA A 348 -24.13 17.19 -13.07
CA ALA A 348 -24.93 16.17 -13.74
C ALA A 348 -26.44 16.47 -13.72
N PHE A 349 -26.92 17.15 -12.68
CA PHE A 349 -28.32 17.51 -12.48
C PHE A 349 -28.44 19.03 -12.21
N PRO A 350 -28.47 19.87 -13.27
CA PRO A 350 -28.54 21.33 -13.12
C PRO A 350 -29.82 21.78 -12.41
N ALA A 351 -29.69 22.78 -11.53
CA ALA A 351 -30.69 23.19 -10.55
C ALA A 351 -31.97 23.86 -11.10
N GLU A 352 -32.26 23.80 -12.39
CA GLU A 352 -33.51 24.34 -12.94
C GLU A 352 -34.77 23.58 -12.45
N ARG A 353 -34.59 22.48 -11.68
CA ARG A 353 -35.69 21.64 -11.19
C ARG A 353 -35.66 21.23 -9.70
N TYR A 354 -34.66 21.63 -8.90
CA TYR A 354 -34.49 21.08 -7.53
C TYR A 354 -34.25 22.16 -6.47
N GLN A 355 -35.22 22.31 -5.56
CA GLN A 355 -35.34 23.47 -4.67
C GLN A 355 -34.73 23.31 -3.26
N TYR A 356 -34.11 22.17 -2.91
CA TYR A 356 -33.54 21.98 -1.56
C TYR A 356 -32.25 21.15 -1.55
N MET A 357 -31.09 21.81 -1.55
CA MET A 357 -29.80 21.22 -1.14
C MET A 357 -29.33 21.89 0.16
N HIS A 358 -29.46 21.20 1.29
CA HIS A 358 -28.91 21.65 2.57
C HIS A 358 -27.64 20.87 2.91
N GLU A 359 -26.51 21.57 3.02
CA GLU A 359 -25.35 21.05 3.74
C GLU A 359 -25.66 21.06 5.24
N LEU A 360 -25.91 19.88 5.82
CA LEU A 360 -25.94 19.73 7.27
C LEU A 360 -24.50 19.76 7.79
N ARG A 361 -24.05 20.93 8.22
CA ARG A 361 -22.84 21.08 9.03
C ARG A 361 -23.12 20.54 10.44
N MET A 362 -22.44 19.46 10.82
CA MET A 362 -22.16 19.15 12.22
C MET A 362 -20.66 18.99 12.40
#